data_AF-A0A9W9WSB6-F1
#
_entry.id   AF-A0A9W9WSB6-F1
#
_cell.length_a   1.000
_cell.length_b   1.000
_cell.length_c   1.000
_cell.angle_alpha   90.00
_cell.angle_beta   90.00
_cell.angle_gamma   90.00
#
_symmetry.space_group_name_H-M   'P 1'
#
loop_
_entity.id
_entity.type
_entity.pdbx_description
1 polymer ?
#
loop_
_entity_poly.entity_id
_entity_poly.type
_entity_poly.pdbx_seq_one_letter_code
_entity_poly.pdbx_strand_id
1 'polypeptide(L)'
;MAFSFPLYLLLPLLVTVTSAQSTCPDGEEIIYSPFRPWFSFDYGPEPGDCWKAAICLLGQADPARNQQFAATALVMGLLPMVFRDIAWPERRVVLVSSPLPTLAEVVVRALGLEPAVKGGSIAGAALRSRFRAMVLAFASLFALLASYAGLALVEIYSKRTALGCVYPIIALTWCLVSVIPAAIHVVFESFRRRGVKKGSESGDTRASAVQGGDQQWPVQISWGIYYIIGTLVYTSIMAVTPLELFVWVVIMAAVSGTGKMLALYICLMLRSPA
;
A
#
# COMPACT_ATOMS: atom_id res chain seq x y z
N MET A 1 18.76 33.13 -25.06
CA MET A 1 18.92 32.34 -23.82
C MET A 1 18.51 33.23 -22.67
N ALA A 2 17.27 33.09 -22.19
CA ALA A 2 16.75 33.88 -21.08
C ALA A 2 16.39 32.90 -19.95
N PHE A 3 17.02 33.10 -18.80
CA PHE A 3 16.87 32.30 -17.60
C PHE A 3 15.48 32.55 -16.98
N SER A 4 14.60 31.55 -17.04
CA SER A 4 13.34 31.52 -16.29
C SER A 4 13.57 30.93 -14.90
N PHE A 5 14.06 31.77 -13.98
CA PHE A 5 14.09 31.49 -12.54
C PHE A 5 13.48 32.71 -11.83
N PRO A 6 12.15 32.76 -11.66
CA PRO A 6 11.63 33.04 -10.32
C PRO A 6 10.19 32.48 -10.12
N LEU A 7 10.00 31.15 -10.13
CA LEU A 7 8.71 30.57 -9.68
C LEU A 7 8.84 29.63 -8.48
N TYR A 8 10.05 29.13 -8.20
CA TYR A 8 10.29 28.20 -7.09
C TYR A 8 10.49 28.88 -5.72
N LEU A 9 10.69 30.20 -5.68
CA LEU A 9 10.88 30.94 -4.42
C LEU A 9 9.58 31.52 -3.83
N LEU A 10 8.45 31.42 -4.54
CA LEU A 10 7.14 31.92 -4.07
C LEU A 10 6.23 30.83 -3.50
N LEU A 11 6.59 29.55 -3.65
CA LEU A 11 5.78 28.45 -3.13
C LEU A 11 5.81 28.26 -1.58
N PRO A 12 6.86 28.66 -0.82
CA PRO A 12 6.81 28.50 0.63
C PRO A 12 6.08 29.65 1.35
N LEU A 13 5.66 30.71 0.64
CA LEU A 13 5.05 31.88 1.27
C LEU A 13 3.51 31.85 1.32
N LEU A 14 2.85 30.87 0.68
CA LEU A 14 1.39 30.74 0.69
C LEU A 14 0.86 29.72 1.71
N VAL A 15 1.73 29.14 2.54
CA VAL A 15 1.33 28.37 3.72
C VAL A 15 1.57 29.24 4.96
N THR A 16 0.92 30.40 4.99
CA THR A 16 0.67 31.08 6.26
C THR A 16 -0.42 30.30 6.97
N VAL A 17 -0.02 29.36 7.85
CA VAL A 17 -0.93 28.80 8.84
C VAL A 17 -1.35 29.96 9.74
N THR A 18 -2.50 30.55 9.44
CA THR A 18 -3.15 31.49 10.34
C THR A 18 -3.59 30.68 11.56
N SER A 19 -2.87 30.86 12.68
CA SER A 19 -3.32 30.40 13.99
C SER A 19 -4.50 31.27 14.43
N ALA A 20 -5.65 31.06 13.78
CA ALA A 20 -6.91 31.58 14.26
C ALA A 20 -7.22 30.83 15.58
N GLN A 21 -7.06 31.56 16.67
CA GLN A 21 -7.35 31.14 18.03
C GLN A 21 -8.83 30.74 18.11
N SER A 22 -9.09 29.45 17.95
CA SER A 22 -10.39 28.80 18.07
C SER A 22 -10.21 27.63 19.03
N THR A 23 -11.18 27.48 19.94
CA THR A 23 -11.15 26.60 21.10
C THR A 23 -10.74 25.18 20.72
N CYS A 24 -9.57 24.73 21.19
CA CYS A 24 -9.17 23.34 21.05
C CYS A 24 -10.18 22.46 21.82
N PRO A 25 -10.65 21.35 21.24
CA PRO A 25 -11.45 20.38 21.99
C PRO A 25 -10.63 19.82 23.16
N ASP A 26 -11.32 19.40 24.22
CA ASP A 26 -10.65 18.92 25.43
C ASP A 26 -9.83 17.64 25.13
N GLY A 27 -8.53 17.70 25.41
CA GLY A 27 -7.56 16.69 25.03
C GLY A 27 -7.74 15.36 25.77
N GLU A 28 -8.34 15.37 26.98
CA GLU A 28 -8.53 14.15 27.78
C GLU A 28 -9.48 13.16 27.10
N GLU A 29 -10.56 13.63 26.46
CA GLU A 29 -11.49 12.74 25.77
C GLU A 29 -10.90 12.12 24.50
N ILE A 30 -10.03 12.85 23.79
CA ILE A 30 -9.50 12.43 22.49
C ILE A 30 -8.15 11.72 22.61
N ILE A 31 -7.38 11.88 23.68
CA ILE A 31 -6.10 11.17 23.83
C ILE A 31 -6.31 9.72 24.32
N TYR A 32 -7.34 9.48 25.15
CA TYR A 32 -7.48 8.20 25.87
C TYR A 32 -8.59 7.26 25.37
N SER A 33 -9.39 7.65 24.37
CA SER A 33 -10.54 6.86 23.87
C SER A 33 -10.26 5.97 22.65
N PRO A 34 -10.03 4.65 22.77
CA PRO A 34 -9.85 3.81 21.59
C PRO A 34 -11.15 3.70 20.76
N PHE A 35 -11.03 3.68 19.44
CA PHE A 35 -12.10 3.43 18.46
C PHE A 35 -13.31 4.37 18.50
N ARG A 36 -13.14 5.60 19.00
CA ARG A 36 -14.18 6.63 18.84
C ARG A 36 -14.14 7.17 17.40
N PRO A 37 -15.27 7.09 16.66
CA PRO A 37 -15.31 7.56 15.28
C PRO A 37 -15.01 9.06 15.24
N TRP A 38 -14.25 9.49 14.24
CA TRP A 38 -13.82 10.89 14.14
C TRP A 38 -15.02 11.88 14.14
N PHE A 39 -16.15 11.52 13.53
CA PHE A 39 -17.34 12.37 13.43
C PHE A 39 -18.10 12.50 14.76
N SER A 40 -17.69 11.79 15.80
CA SER A 40 -18.25 11.96 17.15
C SER A 40 -17.68 13.16 17.89
N PHE A 41 -16.59 13.74 17.39
CA PHE A 41 -15.94 14.88 17.99
C PHE A 41 -16.36 16.17 17.26
N ASP A 42 -16.72 17.18 18.03
CA ASP A 42 -17.04 18.50 17.49
C ASP A 42 -15.74 19.25 17.17
N TYR A 43 -15.37 19.25 15.89
CA TYR A 43 -14.17 19.93 15.41
C TYR A 43 -14.46 21.33 14.87
N GLY A 44 -15.73 21.74 14.78
CA GLY A 44 -16.13 22.98 14.10
C GLY A 44 -16.72 22.73 12.70
N PRO A 45 -17.23 23.81 12.07
CA PRO A 45 -18.02 23.72 10.84
C PRO A 45 -17.18 23.54 9.57
N GLU A 46 -15.87 23.85 9.58
CA GLU A 46 -15.05 23.79 8.36
C GLU A 46 -14.35 22.43 8.20
N PRO A 47 -14.28 21.85 6.99
CA PRO A 47 -13.56 20.59 6.73
C PRO A 47 -12.07 20.61 7.12
N GLY A 48 -11.46 21.80 7.20
CA GLY A 48 -10.08 22.00 7.62
C GLY A 48 -9.86 22.04 9.14
N ASP A 49 -10.92 22.18 9.94
CA ASP A 49 -10.77 22.34 11.40
C ASP A 49 -10.30 21.06 12.09
N CYS A 50 -10.53 19.90 11.48
CA CYS A 50 -9.99 18.62 11.94
C CYS A 50 -8.44 18.57 11.89
N TRP A 51 -7.80 19.31 10.98
CA TRP A 51 -6.33 19.49 11.00
C TRP A 51 -5.88 20.33 12.20
N LYS A 52 -6.64 21.38 12.53
CA LYS A 52 -6.36 22.23 13.70
C LYS A 52 -6.50 21.42 14.98
N ALA A 53 -7.52 20.56 15.06
CA ALA A 53 -7.71 19.65 16.19
C ALA A 53 -6.53 18.67 16.36
N ALA A 54 -6.01 18.09 15.27
CA ALA A 54 -4.84 17.21 15.33
C ALA A 54 -3.59 17.94 15.88
N ILE A 55 -3.38 19.21 15.49
CA ILE A 55 -2.29 20.04 16.00
C ILE A 55 -2.50 20.37 17.49
N CYS A 56 -3.72 20.75 17.89
CA CYS A 56 -4.08 20.99 19.28
C CYS A 56 -3.82 19.77 20.17
N LEU A 57 -4.18 18.57 19.71
CA LEU A 57 -3.99 17.32 20.46
C LEU A 57 -2.51 17.01 20.70
N LEU A 58 -1.67 17.23 19.71
CA LEU A 58 -0.22 17.06 19.87
C LEU A 58 0.36 18.10 20.84
N GLY A 59 -0.15 19.33 20.81
CA GLY A 59 0.26 20.40 21.73
C GLY A 59 -0.16 20.18 23.19
N GLN A 60 -1.29 19.53 23.42
CA GLN A 60 -1.83 19.25 24.77
C GLN A 60 -1.31 17.92 25.37
N ALA A 61 -0.74 17.04 24.56
CA ALA A 61 -0.25 15.74 25.01
C ALA A 61 0.99 15.86 25.91
N ASP A 62 1.05 15.00 26.93
CA ASP A 62 2.22 14.90 27.80
C ASP A 62 3.47 14.41 27.01
N PRO A 63 4.70 14.68 27.50
CA PRO A 63 5.91 14.32 26.77
C PRO A 63 6.03 12.83 26.43
N ALA A 64 5.52 11.94 27.29
CA ALA A 64 5.55 10.50 27.03
C ALA A 64 4.58 10.12 25.91
N ARG A 65 3.40 10.75 25.87
CA ARG A 65 2.42 10.58 24.79
C ARG A 65 2.92 11.12 23.46
N ASN A 66 3.64 12.25 23.45
CA ASN A 66 4.26 12.77 22.23
C ASN A 66 5.30 11.80 21.64
N GLN A 67 6.09 11.14 22.49
CA GLN A 67 6.98 10.06 22.05
C GLN A 67 6.20 8.86 21.49
N GLN A 68 5.08 8.49 22.11
CA GLN A 68 4.22 7.42 21.59
C GLN A 68 3.64 7.76 20.21
N PHE A 69 3.13 8.96 19.99
CA PHE A 69 2.63 9.36 18.66
C PHE A 69 3.71 9.34 17.59
N ALA A 70 4.92 9.80 17.92
CA ALA A 70 6.06 9.72 17.00
C ALA A 70 6.44 8.26 16.68
N ALA A 71 6.47 7.38 17.69
CA ALA A 71 6.75 5.96 17.51
C ALA A 71 5.67 5.25 16.69
N THR A 72 4.39 5.55 16.96
CA THR A 72 3.25 5.00 16.22
C THR A 72 3.29 5.43 14.76
N ALA A 73 3.56 6.71 14.46
CA ALA A 73 3.67 7.20 13.09
C ALA A 73 4.79 6.47 12.33
N LEU A 74 5.92 6.19 12.99
CA LEU A 74 7.02 5.41 12.42
C LEU A 74 6.59 3.97 12.11
N VAL A 75 5.96 3.28 13.07
CA VAL A 75 5.48 1.90 12.86
C VAL A 75 4.43 1.85 11.74
N MET A 76 3.46 2.77 11.75
CA MET A 76 2.44 2.86 10.71
C MET A 76 3.07 3.09 9.33
N GLY A 77 4.02 4.02 9.22
CA GLY A 77 4.75 4.29 7.98
C GLY A 77 5.53 3.10 7.44
N LEU A 78 5.98 2.20 8.31
CA LEU A 78 6.65 0.97 7.91
C LEU A 78 5.67 -0.12 7.44
N LEU A 79 4.37 -0.08 7.80
CA LEU A 79 3.40 -1.13 7.44
C LEU A 79 3.32 -1.38 5.92
N PRO A 80 3.17 -0.34 5.06
CA PRO A 80 3.23 -0.50 3.61
C PRO A 80 4.48 -1.24 3.14
N MET A 81 5.63 -0.84 3.66
CA MET A 81 6.93 -1.38 3.25
C MET A 81 7.17 -2.79 3.81
N VAL A 82 6.68 -3.11 5.00
CA VAL A 82 6.92 -4.42 5.61
C VAL A 82 5.99 -5.47 5.01
N PHE A 83 4.69 -5.21 5.00
CA PHE A 83 3.71 -6.22 4.60
C PHE A 83 3.61 -6.38 3.09
N ARG A 84 3.84 -5.31 2.32
CA ARG A 84 3.80 -5.39 0.86
C ARG A 84 5.12 -5.95 0.34
N ASP A 85 6.20 -5.25 0.70
CA ASP A 85 7.68 -5.35 0.52
C ASP A 85 8.51 -6.45 1.24
N ILE A 86 8.96 -6.07 2.43
CA ILE A 86 10.19 -6.56 3.06
C ILE A 86 9.98 -7.90 3.75
N ALA A 87 8.77 -8.22 4.20
CA ALA A 87 8.53 -9.48 4.91
C ALA A 87 8.75 -10.73 4.02
N TRP A 88 8.70 -10.58 2.68
CA TRP A 88 8.82 -11.70 1.74
C TRP A 88 9.60 -11.34 0.46
N PRO A 89 10.91 -11.02 0.51
CA PRO A 89 11.68 -10.56 -0.67
C PRO A 89 11.91 -11.69 -1.68
N GLU A 90 12.40 -12.84 -1.23
CA GLU A 90 12.76 -13.97 -2.12
C GLU A 90 11.57 -14.84 -2.53
N ARG A 91 10.42 -14.69 -1.87
CA ARG A 91 9.24 -15.56 -2.02
C ARG A 91 8.08 -14.90 -2.79
N ARG A 92 8.32 -13.74 -3.42
CA ARG A 92 7.36 -13.11 -4.36
C ARG A 92 7.29 -13.83 -5.69
N VAL A 93 8.38 -14.46 -6.08
CA VAL A 93 8.52 -15.03 -7.41
C VAL A 93 7.72 -16.32 -7.47
N VAL A 94 6.60 -16.31 -8.17
CA VAL A 94 5.84 -17.52 -8.47
C VAL A 94 6.28 -18.01 -9.84
N LEU A 95 6.75 -19.25 -9.87
CA LEU A 95 7.15 -19.89 -11.11
C LEU A 95 5.92 -20.36 -11.87
N VAL A 96 5.72 -19.80 -13.07
CA VAL A 96 4.57 -20.12 -13.92
C VAL A 96 5.06 -20.80 -15.20
N SER A 97 4.34 -21.83 -15.64
CA SER A 97 4.68 -22.65 -16.81
C SER A 97 4.54 -21.90 -18.14
N SER A 98 3.66 -20.92 -18.21
CA SER A 98 3.38 -20.12 -19.40
C SER A 98 3.15 -18.66 -19.00
N PRO A 99 3.40 -17.69 -19.90
CA PRO A 99 3.08 -16.30 -19.63
C PRO A 99 1.57 -16.16 -19.35
N LEU A 100 1.23 -15.43 -18.28
CA LEU A 100 -0.17 -15.14 -17.95
C LEU A 100 -0.79 -14.18 -18.98
N PRO A 101 -2.12 -14.19 -19.13
CA PRO A 101 -2.80 -13.10 -19.81
C PRO A 101 -2.52 -11.78 -19.07
N THR A 102 -2.36 -10.70 -19.83
CA THR A 102 -1.93 -9.37 -19.32
C THR A 102 -2.75 -8.91 -18.12
N LEU A 103 -4.07 -9.07 -18.14
CA LEU A 103 -4.93 -8.64 -17.02
C LEU A 103 -4.67 -9.44 -15.75
N ALA A 104 -4.46 -10.75 -15.84
CA ALA A 104 -4.11 -11.57 -14.69
C ALA A 104 -2.71 -11.24 -14.17
N GLU A 105 -1.76 -10.93 -15.06
CA GLU A 105 -0.42 -10.49 -14.69
C GLU A 105 -0.45 -9.16 -13.91
N VAL A 106 -1.31 -8.21 -14.31
CA VAL A 106 -1.54 -6.97 -13.56
C VAL A 106 -2.11 -7.26 -12.18
N VAL A 107 -3.16 -8.08 -12.09
CA VAL A 107 -3.81 -8.41 -10.81
C VAL A 107 -2.83 -9.11 -9.87
N VAL A 108 -2.08 -10.10 -10.34
CA VAL A 108 -1.10 -10.85 -9.53
C VAL A 108 0.00 -9.92 -9.00
N ARG A 109 0.50 -8.99 -9.83
CA ARG A 109 1.48 -7.98 -9.41
C ARG A 109 0.91 -6.94 -8.45
N ALA A 110 -0.32 -6.50 -8.68
CA ALA A 110 -1.02 -5.58 -7.78
C ALA A 110 -1.25 -6.21 -6.40
N LEU A 111 -1.45 -7.53 -6.34
CA LEU A 111 -1.56 -8.30 -5.10
C LEU A 111 -0.19 -8.64 -4.47
N GLY A 112 0.92 -8.24 -5.11
CA GLY A 112 2.27 -8.32 -4.55
C GLY A 112 3.00 -9.64 -4.80
N LEU A 113 2.66 -10.38 -5.86
CA LEU A 113 3.45 -11.50 -6.37
C LEU A 113 4.02 -11.17 -7.75
N GLU A 114 5.20 -11.72 -8.05
CA GLU A 114 5.88 -11.55 -9.33
C GLU A 114 5.87 -12.88 -10.10
N PRO A 115 5.11 -13.00 -11.20
CA PRO A 115 5.11 -14.22 -11.99
C PRO A 115 6.39 -14.28 -12.84
N ALA A 116 7.25 -15.27 -12.59
CA ALA A 116 8.43 -15.54 -13.42
C ALA A 116 8.24 -16.82 -14.23
N VAL A 117 8.54 -16.75 -15.53
CA VAL A 117 8.51 -17.90 -16.42
C VAL A 117 9.85 -18.61 -16.32
N LYS A 118 9.88 -19.77 -15.66
CA LYS A 118 11.07 -20.66 -15.63
C LYS A 118 10.62 -22.05 -16.08
N GLY A 119 11.34 -22.63 -17.05
CA GLY A 119 11.03 -23.94 -17.66
C GLY A 119 11.17 -25.15 -16.74
N GLY A 120 11.18 -24.96 -15.41
CA GLY A 120 11.33 -26.00 -14.41
C GLY A 120 10.14 -26.00 -13.46
N SER A 121 9.45 -27.13 -13.39
CA SER A 121 8.30 -27.37 -12.52
C SER A 121 8.71 -27.34 -11.04
N ILE A 122 8.54 -26.19 -10.37
CA ILE A 122 8.56 -26.13 -8.91
C ILE A 122 7.21 -25.59 -8.42
N ALA A 123 6.28 -26.52 -8.31
CA ALA A 123 5.27 -26.64 -7.24
C ALA A 123 4.40 -27.86 -7.57
N GLY A 124 5.04 -29.04 -7.58
CA GLY A 124 4.32 -30.31 -7.54
C GLY A 124 3.67 -30.45 -6.17
N ALA A 125 2.34 -30.46 -6.13
CA ALA A 125 1.48 -31.26 -5.23
C ALA A 125 0.11 -30.63 -4.97
N ALA A 126 -0.02 -29.30 -4.99
CA ALA A 126 -1.07 -28.74 -4.14
C ALA A 126 -2.51 -28.88 -4.64
N LEU A 127 -2.80 -28.97 -5.95
CA LEU A 127 -4.20 -29.05 -6.36
C LEU A 127 -4.42 -29.75 -7.71
N ARG A 128 -4.59 -31.08 -7.63
CA ARG A 128 -4.96 -31.93 -8.77
C ARG A 128 -6.33 -31.60 -9.37
N SER A 129 -7.17 -30.86 -8.63
CA SER A 129 -8.53 -30.52 -9.03
C SER A 129 -8.66 -29.02 -9.27
N ARG A 130 -8.98 -28.65 -10.52
CA ARG A 130 -9.36 -27.28 -10.92
C ARG A 130 -10.52 -26.74 -10.08
N PHE A 131 -11.45 -27.60 -9.68
CA PHE A 131 -12.58 -27.22 -8.84
C PHE A 131 -12.12 -26.75 -7.46
N ARG A 132 -11.18 -27.48 -6.83
CA ARG A 132 -10.58 -27.02 -5.56
C ARG A 132 -9.86 -25.68 -5.74
N ALA A 133 -9.21 -25.44 -6.89
CA ALA A 133 -8.46 -24.20 -7.14
C ALA A 133 -9.42 -23.02 -7.20
N MET A 134 -10.52 -23.23 -7.91
CA MET A 134 -11.61 -22.28 -8.02
C MET A 134 -12.22 -21.98 -6.64
N VAL A 135 -12.55 -23.01 -5.85
CA VAL A 135 -13.09 -22.81 -4.49
C VAL A 135 -12.13 -22.03 -3.61
N LEU A 136 -10.83 -22.36 -3.62
CA LEU A 136 -9.82 -21.64 -2.83
C LEU A 136 -9.60 -20.21 -3.33
N ALA A 137 -9.64 -19.99 -4.65
CA ALA A 137 -9.58 -18.64 -5.22
C ALA A 137 -10.77 -17.80 -4.76
N PHE A 138 -12.01 -18.31 -4.85
CA PHE A 138 -13.19 -17.62 -4.37
C PHE A 138 -13.15 -17.38 -2.85
N ALA A 139 -12.71 -18.36 -2.06
CA ALA A 139 -12.54 -18.19 -0.62
C ALA A 139 -11.51 -17.10 -0.29
N SER A 140 -10.38 -17.07 -1.00
CA SER A 140 -9.35 -16.04 -0.83
C SER A 140 -9.81 -14.66 -1.29
N LEU A 141 -10.62 -14.57 -2.35
CA LEU A 141 -11.24 -13.33 -2.80
C LEU A 141 -12.21 -12.80 -1.74
N PHE A 142 -13.07 -13.65 -1.19
CA PHE A 142 -13.99 -13.27 -0.12
C PHE A 142 -13.23 -12.82 1.13
N ALA A 143 -12.18 -13.54 1.51
CA ALA A 143 -11.32 -13.17 2.63
C ALA A 143 -10.59 -11.82 2.41
N LEU A 144 -10.15 -11.55 1.18
CA LEU A 144 -9.55 -10.26 0.81
C LEU A 144 -10.58 -9.12 0.89
N LEU A 145 -11.79 -9.33 0.37
CA LEU A 145 -12.87 -8.34 0.46
C LEU A 145 -13.27 -8.07 1.91
N ALA A 146 -13.35 -9.11 2.75
CA ALA A 146 -13.58 -8.97 4.18
C ALA A 146 -12.44 -8.21 4.87
N SER A 147 -11.19 -8.44 4.47
CA SER A 147 -10.02 -7.71 4.99
C SER A 147 -10.02 -6.24 4.55
N TYR A 148 -10.44 -5.93 3.32
CA TYR A 148 -10.64 -4.56 2.85
C TYR A 148 -11.80 -3.86 3.56
N ALA A 149 -12.90 -4.57 3.82
CA ALA A 149 -13.99 -4.03 4.64
C ALA A 149 -13.51 -3.75 6.07
N GLY A 150 -12.74 -4.67 6.67
CA GLY A 150 -12.09 -4.45 7.96
C GLY A 150 -11.15 -3.24 7.96
N LEU A 151 -10.34 -3.08 6.92
CA LEU A 151 -9.47 -1.91 6.75
C LEU A 151 -10.27 -0.61 6.69
N ALA A 152 -11.35 -0.58 5.91
CA ALA A 152 -12.24 0.58 5.83
C ALA A 152 -12.92 0.87 7.18
N LEU A 153 -13.38 -0.15 7.91
CA LEU A 153 -13.97 0.03 9.24
C LEU A 153 -12.94 0.60 10.20
N VAL A 154 -11.74 0.02 10.26
CA VAL A 154 -10.69 0.53 11.14
C VAL A 154 -10.28 1.94 10.75
N GLU A 155 -10.27 2.29 9.48
CA GLU A 155 -9.99 3.67 9.07
C GLU A 155 -11.12 4.66 9.44
N ILE A 156 -12.38 4.22 9.40
CA ILE A 156 -13.54 5.04 9.80
C ILE A 156 -13.60 5.23 11.32
N TYR A 157 -13.31 4.18 12.08
CA TYR A 157 -13.45 4.13 13.54
C TYR A 157 -12.17 4.45 14.31
N SER A 158 -10.99 4.35 13.68
CA SER A 158 -9.73 4.81 14.26
C SER A 158 -9.65 6.33 14.22
N LYS A 159 -9.02 6.92 15.23
CA LYS A 159 -8.62 8.34 15.20
C LYS A 159 -7.76 8.57 13.95
N ARG A 160 -8.25 9.44 13.07
CA ARG A 160 -7.85 9.49 11.67
C ARG A 160 -6.42 9.98 11.45
N THR A 161 -5.98 9.73 10.21
CA THR A 161 -4.99 10.54 9.51
C THR A 161 -5.33 12.03 9.60
N ALA A 162 -4.33 12.90 9.76
CA ALA A 162 -4.53 14.34 9.52
C ALA A 162 -5.10 14.59 8.09
N LEU A 163 -4.71 13.76 7.11
CA LEU A 163 -5.24 13.75 5.73
C LEU A 163 -6.68 13.20 5.59
N GLY A 164 -7.19 12.48 6.58
CA GLY A 164 -8.48 11.77 6.53
C GLY A 164 -9.68 12.63 6.91
N CYS A 165 -9.48 13.88 7.30
CA CYS A 165 -10.57 14.83 7.56
C CYS A 165 -11.48 14.99 6.32
N VAL A 166 -10.92 14.84 5.11
CA VAL A 166 -11.66 14.96 3.84
C VAL A 166 -12.06 13.59 3.27
N TYR A 167 -11.26 12.54 3.48
CA TYR A 167 -11.45 11.25 2.82
C TYR A 167 -11.19 10.04 3.73
N PRO A 168 -12.23 9.26 4.10
CA PRO A 168 -12.20 8.30 5.21
C PRO A 168 -11.71 6.89 4.85
N ILE A 169 -11.21 6.69 3.63
CA ILE A 169 -10.81 5.39 3.08
C ILE A 169 -9.50 5.51 2.26
N ILE A 170 -8.60 6.40 2.67
CA ILE A 170 -7.33 6.68 2.00
C ILE A 170 -6.34 5.50 2.07
N ALA A 171 -6.33 4.73 3.15
CA ALA A 171 -5.48 3.55 3.26
C ALA A 171 -5.97 2.44 2.33
N LEU A 172 -7.29 2.24 2.26
CA LEU A 172 -7.90 1.32 1.30
C LEU A 172 -7.64 1.76 -0.15
N THR A 173 -7.82 3.04 -0.48
CA THR A 173 -7.53 3.49 -1.85
C THR A 173 -6.07 3.32 -2.21
N TRP A 174 -5.15 3.56 -1.29
CA TRP A 174 -3.74 3.25 -1.53
C TRP A 174 -3.52 1.77 -1.87
N CYS A 175 -4.20 0.83 -1.20
CA CYS A 175 -4.15 -0.58 -1.58
C CYS A 175 -4.64 -0.82 -3.02
N LEU A 176 -5.75 -0.19 -3.41
CA LEU A 176 -6.34 -0.31 -4.76
C LEU A 176 -5.50 0.35 -5.86
N VAL A 177 -4.88 1.50 -5.56
CA VAL A 177 -4.03 2.28 -6.48
C VAL A 177 -2.80 1.50 -6.93
N SER A 178 -2.42 0.43 -6.22
CA SER A 178 -1.33 -0.45 -6.63
C SER A 178 -1.49 -1.13 -7.98
N VAL A 179 -2.71 -1.15 -8.54
CA VAL A 179 -2.97 -1.59 -9.90
C VAL A 179 -2.22 -0.72 -10.92
N ILE A 180 -1.98 0.56 -10.62
CA ILE A 180 -1.27 1.49 -11.52
C ILE A 180 0.19 1.08 -11.74
N PRO A 181 1.07 0.98 -10.71
CA PRO A 181 2.45 0.55 -10.93
C PRO A 181 2.52 -0.89 -11.46
N ALA A 182 1.57 -1.76 -11.11
CA ALA A 182 1.46 -3.10 -11.69
C ALA A 182 1.16 -3.08 -13.21
N ALA A 183 0.24 -2.21 -13.65
CA ALA A 183 -0.08 -2.03 -15.06
C ALA A 183 1.11 -1.47 -15.85
N ILE A 184 1.79 -0.45 -15.30
CA ILE A 184 3.03 0.09 -15.88
C ILE A 184 4.05 -1.03 -16.03
N HIS A 185 4.27 -1.83 -14.99
CA HIS A 185 5.21 -2.95 -15.04
C HIS A 185 4.85 -3.95 -16.16
N VAL A 186 3.59 -4.38 -16.26
CA VAL A 186 3.14 -5.30 -17.33
C VAL A 186 3.32 -4.69 -18.73
N VAL A 187 2.99 -3.42 -18.91
CA VAL A 187 3.11 -2.74 -20.21
C VAL A 187 4.58 -2.68 -20.65
N PHE A 188 5.47 -2.22 -19.78
CA PHE A 188 6.90 -2.12 -20.07
C PHE A 188 7.55 -3.48 -20.30
N GLU A 189 7.16 -4.50 -19.53
CA GLU A 189 7.63 -5.85 -19.77
C GLU A 189 7.10 -6.43 -21.09
N SER A 190 5.85 -6.14 -21.45
CA SER A 190 5.27 -6.57 -22.73
C SER A 190 6.02 -5.95 -23.93
N PHE A 191 6.43 -4.69 -23.82
CA PHE A 191 7.27 -4.03 -24.82
C PHE A 191 8.65 -4.69 -24.93
N ARG A 192 9.27 -5.02 -23.79
CA ARG A 192 10.54 -5.76 -23.76
C ARG A 192 10.42 -7.13 -24.43
N ARG A 193 9.39 -7.91 -24.10
CA ARG A 193 9.14 -9.24 -24.70
C ARG A 193 8.91 -9.14 -26.22
N ARG A 194 8.25 -8.08 -26.71
CA ARG A 194 8.07 -7.82 -28.15
C ARG A 194 9.38 -7.42 -28.84
N GLY A 195 10.25 -6.67 -28.18
CA GLY A 195 11.57 -6.29 -28.70
C GLY A 195 12.51 -7.48 -28.85
N VAL A 196 12.57 -8.37 -27.85
CA VAL A 196 13.41 -9.59 -27.88
C VAL A 196 12.98 -10.57 -28.97
N LYS A 197 11.67 -10.71 -29.23
CA LYS A 197 11.19 -11.55 -30.35
C LYS A 197 11.61 -11.06 -31.74
N LYS A 198 11.96 -9.77 -31.89
CA LYS A 198 12.44 -9.20 -33.15
C LYS A 198 13.95 -9.31 -33.35
N GLY A 199 14.71 -9.68 -32.32
CA GLY A 199 16.17 -9.85 -32.38
C GLY A 199 16.58 -11.07 -31.55
N SER A 200 16.48 -12.26 -32.13
CA SER A 200 17.00 -13.47 -31.48
C SER A 200 18.47 -13.64 -31.84
N GLU A 201 19.36 -13.21 -30.94
CA GLU A 201 20.61 -13.87 -30.54
C GLU A 201 21.47 -12.85 -29.79
N SER A 202 21.58 -13.01 -28.47
CA SER A 202 22.82 -12.81 -27.72
C SER A 202 22.51 -13.08 -26.25
N GLY A 203 23.14 -14.11 -25.71
CA GLY A 203 23.13 -14.40 -24.29
C GLY A 203 23.89 -13.34 -23.52
N ASP A 204 23.31 -12.91 -22.41
CA ASP A 204 23.95 -12.98 -21.10
C ASP A 204 22.95 -12.45 -20.08
N THR A 205 22.28 -13.35 -19.37
CA THR A 205 21.51 -12.96 -18.19
C THR A 205 22.52 -12.83 -17.05
N ARG A 206 23.28 -11.73 -17.05
CA ARG A 206 23.96 -11.27 -15.84
C ARG A 206 22.87 -10.91 -14.85
N ALA A 207 22.46 -11.88 -14.05
CA ALA A 207 21.57 -11.67 -12.92
C ALA A 207 22.21 -10.61 -12.04
N SER A 208 21.70 -9.38 -12.13
CA SER A 208 22.10 -8.31 -11.25
C SER A 208 21.82 -8.74 -9.81
N ALA A 209 22.83 -8.68 -8.96
CA ALA A 209 22.71 -8.95 -7.52
C ALA A 209 21.83 -7.93 -6.79
N VAL A 210 21.41 -6.86 -7.49
CA VAL A 210 20.52 -5.83 -6.97
C VAL A 210 19.07 -6.21 -7.29
N GLN A 211 18.24 -6.32 -6.26
CA GLN A 211 16.81 -6.52 -6.40
C GLN A 211 16.21 -5.42 -7.31
N GLY A 212 15.70 -5.81 -8.48
CA GLY A 212 15.19 -4.86 -9.50
C GLY A 212 16.23 -4.35 -10.49
N GLY A 213 17.48 -4.81 -10.45
CA GLY A 213 18.57 -4.33 -11.32
C GLY A 213 18.35 -4.53 -12.82
N ASP A 214 17.52 -5.49 -13.22
CA ASP A 214 17.12 -5.73 -14.62
C ASP A 214 15.77 -5.07 -14.99
N GLN A 215 15.13 -4.37 -14.05
CA GLN A 215 13.88 -3.64 -14.32
C GLN A 215 14.17 -2.27 -14.92
N GLN A 216 13.35 -1.85 -15.89
CA GLN A 216 13.47 -0.53 -16.50
C GLN A 216 13.19 0.57 -15.47
N TRP A 217 13.95 1.67 -15.54
CA TRP A 217 13.84 2.81 -14.62
C TRP A 217 12.40 3.34 -14.40
N PRO A 218 11.47 3.35 -15.39
CA PRO A 218 10.11 3.85 -15.15
C PRO A 218 9.32 2.96 -14.19
N VAL A 219 9.57 1.64 -14.22
CA VAL A 219 8.93 0.68 -13.32
C VAL A 219 9.41 0.93 -11.90
N GLN A 220 10.73 1.06 -11.70
CA GLN A 220 11.30 1.36 -10.39
C GLN A 220 10.78 2.68 -9.82
N ILE A 221 10.71 3.74 -10.63
CA ILE A 221 10.16 5.03 -10.21
C ILE A 221 8.68 4.91 -9.85
N SER A 222 7.88 4.17 -10.64
CA SER A 222 6.44 4.01 -10.36
C SER A 222 6.17 3.34 -9.01
N TRP A 223 6.93 2.28 -8.70
CA TRP A 223 6.84 1.60 -7.41
C TRP A 223 7.42 2.46 -6.28
N GLY A 224 8.52 3.17 -6.52
CA GLY A 224 9.11 4.12 -5.56
C GLY A 224 8.12 5.21 -5.15
N ILE A 225 7.46 5.86 -6.11
CA ILE A 225 6.42 6.88 -5.84
C ILE A 225 5.26 6.25 -5.06
N TYR A 226 4.79 5.07 -5.48
CA TYR A 226 3.72 4.35 -4.80
C TYR A 226 4.04 4.07 -3.31
N TYR A 227 5.27 3.66 -3.02
CA TYR A 227 5.73 3.43 -1.64
C TYR A 227 5.88 4.70 -0.83
N ILE A 228 6.44 5.77 -1.42
CA ILE A 228 6.55 7.08 -0.76
C ILE A 228 5.17 7.58 -0.35
N ILE A 229 4.20 7.54 -1.27
CA ILE A 229 2.80 7.93 -0.99
C ILE A 229 2.21 7.06 0.11
N GLY A 230 2.44 5.74 0.07
CA GLY A 230 1.97 4.82 1.11
C GLY A 230 2.51 5.16 2.49
N THR A 231 3.81 5.38 2.60
CA THR A 231 4.44 5.81 3.85
C THR A 231 3.83 7.11 4.35
N LEU A 232 3.65 8.12 3.49
CA LEU A 232 3.03 9.39 3.89
C LEU A 232 1.59 9.23 4.36
N VAL A 233 0.78 8.42 3.65
CA VAL A 233 -0.60 8.12 4.04
C VAL A 233 -0.63 7.47 5.43
N TYR A 234 0.17 6.43 5.67
CA TYR A 234 0.14 5.71 6.94
C TYR A 234 0.79 6.48 8.10
N THR A 235 1.90 7.20 7.85
CA THR A 235 2.53 8.05 8.89
C THR A 235 1.60 9.17 9.36
N SER A 236 0.69 9.64 8.51
CA SER A 236 -0.28 10.65 8.91
C SER A 236 -1.31 10.15 9.93
N ILE A 237 -1.43 8.81 10.13
CA ILE A 237 -2.24 8.17 11.18
C ILE A 237 -1.45 8.17 12.51
N MET A 238 -1.29 9.35 13.11
CA MET A 238 -0.42 9.55 14.27
C MET A 238 -1.11 9.35 15.63
N ALA A 239 -2.40 9.66 15.74
CA ALA A 239 -3.14 9.70 17.00
C ALA A 239 -3.77 8.35 17.41
N VAL A 240 -3.05 7.25 17.13
CA VAL A 240 -3.55 5.88 17.31
C VAL A 240 -3.02 5.32 18.62
N THR A 241 -3.91 4.72 19.41
CA THR A 241 -3.55 4.01 20.64
C THR A 241 -2.80 2.71 20.32
N PRO A 242 -2.01 2.15 21.26
CA PRO A 242 -1.31 0.88 21.02
C PRO A 242 -2.23 -0.28 20.61
N LEU A 243 -3.46 -0.32 21.16
CA LEU A 243 -4.46 -1.32 20.81
C LEU A 243 -4.95 -1.17 19.37
N GLU A 244 -5.27 0.06 18.95
CA GLU A 244 -5.66 0.34 17.58
C GLU A 244 -4.50 0.05 16.61
N LEU A 245 -3.27 0.41 16.97
CA LEU A 245 -2.06 0.11 16.18
C LEU A 245 -1.91 -1.40 15.95
N PHE A 246 -2.15 -2.21 16.99
CA PHE A 246 -2.15 -3.67 16.86
C PHE A 246 -3.21 -4.14 15.85
N VAL A 247 -4.43 -3.60 15.90
CA VAL A 247 -5.49 -3.93 14.94
C VAL A 247 -5.09 -3.53 13.52
N TRP A 248 -4.50 -2.35 13.32
CA TRP A 248 -3.96 -1.91 12.03
C TRP A 248 -2.92 -2.89 11.47
N VAL A 249 -1.98 -3.32 12.30
CA VAL A 249 -0.95 -4.32 11.94
C VAL A 249 -1.61 -5.64 11.52
N VAL A 250 -2.56 -6.16 12.31
CA VAL A 250 -3.23 -7.44 12.04
C VAL A 250 -4.04 -7.38 10.75
N ILE A 251 -4.80 -6.30 10.52
CA ILE A 251 -5.58 -6.15 9.29
C ILE A 251 -4.66 -6.01 8.08
N MET A 252 -3.55 -5.28 8.18
CA MET A 252 -2.60 -5.17 7.08
C MET A 252 -1.89 -6.49 6.77
N ALA A 253 -1.59 -7.28 7.80
CA ALA A 253 -1.11 -8.64 7.62
C ALA A 253 -2.16 -9.51 6.90
N ALA A 254 -3.44 -9.39 7.28
CA ALA A 254 -4.54 -10.12 6.65
C ALA A 254 -4.75 -9.69 5.19
N VAL A 255 -4.76 -8.39 4.88
CA VAL A 255 -4.85 -7.84 3.52
C VAL A 255 -3.71 -8.35 2.64
N SER A 256 -2.47 -8.28 3.14
CA SER A 256 -1.31 -8.78 2.38
C SER A 256 -1.35 -10.29 2.19
N GLY A 257 -1.65 -11.04 3.25
CA GLY A 257 -1.70 -12.51 3.22
C GLY A 257 -2.78 -13.02 2.28
N THR A 258 -4.01 -12.53 2.42
CA THR A 258 -5.14 -12.91 1.55
C THR A 258 -4.93 -12.47 0.10
N GLY A 259 -4.33 -11.30 -0.12
CA GLY A 259 -3.98 -10.82 -1.46
C GLY A 259 -2.98 -11.73 -2.16
N LYS A 260 -1.89 -12.11 -1.49
CA LYS A 260 -0.90 -13.04 -2.04
C LYS A 260 -1.49 -14.44 -2.24
N MET A 261 -2.34 -14.93 -1.34
CA MET A 261 -3.03 -16.21 -1.52
C MET A 261 -3.92 -16.20 -2.76
N LEU A 262 -4.70 -15.13 -2.97
CA LEU A 262 -5.52 -14.97 -4.16
C LEU A 262 -4.65 -14.95 -5.43
N ALA A 263 -3.55 -14.20 -5.43
CA ALA A 263 -2.62 -14.14 -6.55
C ALA A 263 -2.02 -15.53 -6.88
N LEU A 264 -1.66 -16.30 -5.86
CA LEU A 264 -1.15 -17.66 -6.01
C LEU A 264 -2.22 -18.58 -6.61
N TYR A 265 -3.46 -18.53 -6.14
CA TYR A 265 -4.54 -19.35 -6.70
C TYR A 265 -4.91 -18.95 -8.13
N ILE A 266 -4.87 -17.66 -8.48
CA ILE A 266 -5.02 -17.19 -9.88
C ILE A 266 -3.95 -17.80 -10.77
N CYS A 267 -2.68 -17.77 -10.34
CA CYS A 267 -1.58 -18.39 -11.07
C CYS A 267 -1.77 -19.91 -11.24
N LEU A 268 -2.24 -20.60 -10.20
CA LEU A 268 -2.52 -22.05 -10.27
C LEU A 268 -3.71 -22.38 -11.17
N MET A 269 -4.76 -21.55 -11.21
CA MET A 269 -5.93 -21.74 -12.06
C MET A 269 -5.62 -21.56 -13.55
N LEU A 270 -4.77 -20.58 -13.88
CA LEU A 270 -4.39 -20.25 -15.24
C LEU A 270 -3.27 -21.15 -15.79
N ARG A 271 -2.79 -22.11 -14.99
CA ARG A 271 -1.88 -23.17 -15.45
C ARG A 271 -2.60 -24.04 -16.48
N SER A 272 -2.11 -24.01 -17.73
CA SER A 272 -2.48 -25.05 -18.70
C SER A 272 -1.93 -26.40 -18.20
N PRO A 273 -2.73 -27.48 -18.16
CA PRO A 273 -2.16 -28.82 -18.13
C PRO A 273 -1.28 -28.94 -19.38
N ALA A 274 -0.05 -29.39 -19.17
CA ALA A 274 0.82 -29.81 -20.26
C ALA A 274 0.22 -31.05 -20.94
#